data_AF-A0A358UYJ1-F1
#
_entry.id   AF-A0A358UYJ1-F1
#
_cell.length_a   1.000
_cell.length_b   1.000
_cell.length_c   1.000
_cell.angle_alpha   90.00
_cell.angle_beta   90.00
_cell.angle_gamma   90.00
#
_symmetry.space_group_name_H-M   'P 1'
#
loop_
_entity.id
_entity.type
_entity.pdbx_description
1 polymer ?
#
loop_
_entity_poly.entity_id
_entity_poly.type
_entity_poly.pdbx_seq_one_letter_code
_entity_poly.pdbx_strand_id
1 'polypeptide(L)'
;KVFKARTRICDLGYLREPYIKEDGGIGYRCSAEPVDIYLQKGGKIEDTIGRKCLCNSLMSNIGMAQVRSDGSIELALITCGDDLCNVTNFCSKENPEYSAADVIRILLG
;
A
#
# COMPACT_ATOMS: atom_id res chain seq x y z
N LYS A 1 -7.61 10.70 7.78
CA LYS A 1 -9.05 10.52 7.48
C LYS A 1 -9.26 9.83 6.12
N VAL A 2 -8.66 10.33 5.03
CA VAL A 2 -8.75 9.78 3.67
C VAL A 2 -8.40 8.28 3.57
N PHE A 3 -7.25 7.85 4.08
CA PHE A 3 -6.82 6.44 4.06
C PHE A 3 -7.82 5.48 4.74
N LYS A 4 -8.40 5.90 5.87
CA LYS A 4 -9.33 5.06 6.65
C LYS A 4 -10.67 4.84 5.92
N ALA A 5 -11.12 5.85 5.16
CA ALA A 5 -12.39 5.79 4.42
C ALA A 5 -12.32 4.89 3.16
N ARG A 6 -11.12 4.58 2.68
CA ARG A 6 -10.93 3.75 1.49
C ARG A 6 -11.39 2.31 1.74
N THR A 7 -12.19 1.75 0.84
CA THR A 7 -12.64 0.35 0.94
C THR A 7 -11.49 -0.64 0.75
N ARG A 8 -11.49 -1.73 1.53
CA ARG A 8 -10.52 -2.84 1.36
C ARG A 8 -11.05 -3.81 0.32
N ILE A 9 -10.43 -3.82 -0.86
CA ILE A 9 -10.81 -4.68 -1.98
C ILE A 9 -9.57 -4.95 -2.84
N CYS A 10 -9.40 -6.19 -3.31
CA CYS A 10 -8.33 -6.59 -4.22
C CYS A 10 -8.95 -7.26 -5.45
N ASP A 11 -9.13 -6.49 -6.49
CA ASP A 11 -9.83 -6.85 -7.73
C ASP A 11 -8.90 -6.85 -8.96
N LEU A 12 -7.79 -6.10 -8.96
CA LEU A 12 -6.76 -6.19 -10.00
C LEU A 12 -5.84 -7.41 -9.85
N GLY A 13 -5.43 -7.73 -8.62
CA GLY A 13 -4.73 -8.97 -8.30
C GLY A 13 -3.27 -9.11 -8.76
N TYR A 14 -2.63 -8.06 -9.28
CA TYR A 14 -1.27 -8.13 -9.85
C TYR A 14 -0.16 -8.54 -8.86
N LEU A 15 -0.33 -8.22 -7.58
CA LEU A 15 0.64 -8.49 -6.50
C LEU A 15 0.12 -9.51 -5.50
N ARG A 16 -0.80 -10.40 -5.91
CA ARG A 16 -1.26 -11.49 -5.04
C ARG A 16 -0.13 -12.46 -4.79
N GLU A 17 -0.05 -12.93 -3.56
CA GLU A 17 0.91 -13.94 -3.14
C GLU A 17 0.35 -15.33 -3.48
N PRO A 18 1.15 -16.21 -4.10
CA PRO A 18 0.77 -17.60 -4.27
C PRO A 18 0.78 -18.31 -2.91
N TYR A 19 -0.13 -19.25 -2.72
CA TYR A 19 -0.15 -20.15 -1.58
C TYR A 19 -0.58 -21.55 -2.01
N ILE A 20 -0.27 -22.55 -1.20
CA ILE A 20 -0.70 -23.93 -1.44
C ILE A 20 -2.07 -24.14 -0.79
N LYS A 21 -3.05 -24.55 -1.59
CA LYS A 21 -4.39 -24.94 -1.12
C LYS A 21 -4.34 -26.31 -0.45
N GLU A 22 -5.40 -26.64 0.29
CA GLU A 22 -5.54 -27.96 0.94
C GLU A 22 -5.49 -29.13 -0.06
N ASP A 23 -5.94 -28.91 -1.30
CA ASP A 23 -5.88 -29.88 -2.40
C ASP A 23 -4.49 -30.00 -3.07
N GLY A 24 -3.48 -29.27 -2.57
CA GLY A 24 -2.12 -29.23 -3.12
C GLY A 24 -1.95 -28.30 -4.33
N GLY A 25 -3.02 -27.72 -4.86
CA GLY A 25 -2.94 -26.77 -5.95
C GLY A 25 -2.47 -25.38 -5.52
N ILE A 26 -2.03 -24.56 -6.49
CA ILE A 26 -1.66 -23.16 -6.24
C ILE A 26 -2.92 -22.29 -6.22
N GLY A 27 -3.10 -21.53 -5.15
CA GLY A 27 -4.05 -20.44 -5.04
C GLY A 27 -3.33 -19.09 -4.95
N TYR A 28 -4.10 -18.00 -5.03
CA TYR A 28 -3.59 -16.63 -4.89
C TYR A 28 -4.41 -15.85 -3.89
N ARG A 29 -3.72 -15.15 -2.98
CA ARG A 29 -4.34 -14.34 -1.92
C ARG A 29 -3.65 -12.99 -1.77
N CYS A 30 -4.34 -12.04 -1.17
CA CYS A 30 -3.79 -10.73 -0.86
C CYS A 30 -4.32 -10.29 0.50
N SER A 31 -3.42 -9.87 1.39
CA SER A 31 -3.82 -9.32 2.69
C SER A 31 -4.70 -8.06 2.60
N ALA A 32 -4.91 -7.49 1.41
CA ALA A 32 -5.80 -6.37 1.14
C ALA A 32 -7.15 -6.73 0.48
N GLU A 33 -7.48 -8.01 0.25
CA GLU A 33 -8.84 -8.43 -0.14
C GLU A 33 -9.81 -8.35 1.05
N PRO A 34 -11.15 -8.56 0.94
CA PRO A 34 -12.02 -8.60 2.13
C PRO A 34 -11.56 -9.62 3.20
N VAL A 35 -11.84 -9.37 4.50
CA VAL A 35 -11.25 -10.15 5.62
C VAL A 35 -11.68 -11.62 5.53
N ASP A 36 -12.97 -11.83 5.38
CA ASP A 36 -13.61 -13.12 5.18
C ASP A 36 -13.00 -13.90 4.02
N ILE A 37 -12.78 -13.26 2.87
CA ILE A 37 -12.17 -13.91 1.70
C ILE A 37 -10.70 -14.29 1.98
N TYR A 38 -9.93 -13.42 2.63
CA TYR A 38 -8.54 -13.73 3.00
C TYR A 38 -8.44 -14.91 3.97
N LEU A 39 -9.31 -14.96 4.98
CA LEU A 39 -9.37 -16.04 5.97
C LEU A 39 -9.81 -17.36 5.34
N GLN A 40 -10.79 -17.35 4.42
CA GLN A 40 -11.18 -18.53 3.65
C GLN A 40 -10.03 -19.13 2.83
N LYS A 41 -9.02 -18.31 2.49
CA LYS A 41 -7.79 -18.71 1.78
C LYS A 41 -6.64 -19.07 2.74
N GLY A 42 -6.95 -19.38 4.00
CA GLY A 42 -5.97 -19.75 5.03
C GLY A 42 -5.03 -18.62 5.43
N GLY A 43 -5.41 -17.36 5.20
CA GLY A 43 -4.71 -16.20 5.71
C GLY A 43 -4.95 -16.00 7.21
N LYS A 44 -4.11 -15.21 7.86
CA LYS A 44 -4.27 -14.89 9.29
C LYS A 44 -4.87 -13.50 9.50
N ILE A 45 -5.63 -13.30 10.56
CA ILE A 45 -6.35 -12.04 10.80
C ILE A 45 -5.39 -10.88 11.03
N GLU A 46 -4.27 -11.13 11.70
CA GLU A 46 -3.20 -10.16 11.99
C GLU A 46 -2.59 -9.56 10.72
N ASP A 47 -2.53 -10.32 9.64
CA ASP A 47 -1.95 -9.86 8.37
C ASP A 47 -2.85 -8.83 7.67
N THR A 48 -4.13 -8.74 8.04
CA THR A 48 -5.14 -7.86 7.43
C THR A 48 -5.15 -6.45 8.01
N ILE A 49 -4.53 -6.25 9.18
CA ILE A 49 -4.62 -5.01 9.95
C ILE A 49 -3.96 -3.86 9.18
N GLY A 50 -4.72 -2.79 8.97
CA GLY A 50 -4.22 -1.59 8.28
C GLY A 50 -3.94 -1.77 6.78
N ARG A 51 -4.30 -2.91 6.18
CA ARG A 51 -4.00 -3.19 4.76
C ARG A 51 -4.96 -2.48 3.81
N LYS A 52 -4.42 -1.98 2.70
CA LYS A 52 -5.13 -1.47 1.51
C LYS A 52 -4.46 -2.01 0.25
N CYS A 53 -5.21 -2.10 -0.85
CA CYS A 53 -4.68 -2.72 -2.06
C CYS A 53 -3.63 -1.82 -2.73
N LEU A 54 -2.40 -2.31 -2.82
CA LEU A 54 -1.33 -1.56 -3.47
C LEU A 54 -1.57 -1.46 -4.99
N CYS A 55 -2.01 -2.55 -5.64
CA CYS A 55 -2.26 -2.58 -7.10
C CYS A 55 -3.20 -1.45 -7.54
N ASN A 56 -4.32 -1.30 -6.84
CA ASN A 56 -5.33 -0.29 -7.14
C ASN A 56 -4.76 1.12 -6.97
N SER A 57 -3.92 1.32 -5.95
CA SER A 57 -3.25 2.60 -5.74
C SER A 57 -2.25 2.90 -6.86
N LEU A 58 -1.42 1.92 -7.23
CA LEU A 58 -0.38 2.09 -8.25
C LEU A 58 -0.97 2.51 -9.60
N MET A 59 -2.11 1.94 -9.99
CA MET A 59 -2.82 2.38 -11.19
C MET A 59 -3.33 3.82 -11.05
N SER A 60 -3.85 4.20 -9.88
CA SER A 60 -4.25 5.59 -9.60
C SER A 60 -3.07 6.56 -9.65
N ASN A 61 -1.90 6.18 -9.13
CA ASN A 61 -0.67 6.98 -9.17
C ASN A 61 -0.24 7.36 -10.61
N ILE A 62 -0.57 6.55 -11.61
CA ILE A 62 -0.25 6.81 -13.02
C ILE A 62 -1.43 7.40 -13.83
N GLY A 63 -2.47 7.89 -13.16
CA GLY A 63 -3.64 8.48 -13.80
C GLY A 63 -4.65 7.46 -14.36
N MET A 64 -4.52 6.19 -13.99
CA MET A 64 -5.41 5.09 -14.40
C MET A 64 -6.24 4.57 -13.22
N ALA A 65 -6.77 5.48 -12.41
CA ALA A 65 -7.59 5.12 -11.26
C ALA A 65 -8.85 4.36 -11.68
N GLN A 66 -9.18 3.29 -10.95
CA GLN A 66 -10.45 2.59 -11.15
C GLN A 66 -11.62 3.46 -10.67
N VAL A 67 -12.73 3.43 -11.40
CA VAL A 67 -14.03 3.94 -10.97
C VAL A 67 -14.81 2.79 -10.34
N ARG A 68 -15.29 2.99 -9.11
CA ARG A 68 -16.05 2.02 -8.33
C ARG A 68 -17.54 2.06 -8.71
N SER A 69 -18.27 1.01 -8.36
CA SER A 69 -19.71 0.88 -8.64
C SER A 69 -20.55 1.95 -7.95
N ASP A 70 -20.08 2.51 -6.84
CA ASP A 70 -20.68 3.65 -6.14
C ASP A 70 -20.28 5.02 -6.72
N GLY A 71 -19.53 5.04 -7.83
CA GLY A 71 -19.01 6.23 -8.49
C GLY A 71 -17.75 6.82 -7.86
N SER A 72 -17.25 6.25 -6.75
CA SER A 72 -15.99 6.71 -6.16
C SER A 72 -14.79 6.38 -7.04
N ILE A 73 -13.76 7.23 -7.01
CA ILE A 73 -12.52 7.03 -7.76
C ILE A 73 -11.44 6.52 -6.79
N GLU A 74 -10.72 5.49 -7.21
CA GLU A 74 -9.61 4.95 -6.44
C GLU A 74 -8.52 6.00 -6.22
N LEU A 75 -8.09 6.16 -4.96
CA LEU A 75 -7.07 7.14 -4.61
C LEU A 75 -5.66 6.58 -4.77
N ALA A 76 -4.74 7.46 -5.19
CA ALA A 76 -3.32 7.20 -5.18
C ALA A 76 -2.82 6.95 -3.75
N LEU A 77 -1.70 6.23 -3.64
CA LEU A 77 -1.01 6.00 -2.37
C LEU A 77 0.41 6.54 -2.49
N ILE A 78 0.88 7.17 -1.42
CA ILE A 78 2.28 7.54 -1.25
C ILE A 78 2.81 6.70 -0.10
N THR A 79 3.91 6.00 -0.34
CA THR A 79 4.62 5.24 0.68
C THR A 79 6.00 5.84 0.85
N CYS A 80 6.44 6.04 2.08
CA CYS A 80 7.80 6.51 2.37
C CYS A 80 8.85 5.41 2.18
N GLY A 81 8.43 4.19 1.86
CA GLY A 81 9.32 3.03 1.73
C GLY A 81 10.07 2.72 3.03
N ASP A 82 11.11 1.91 2.92
CA ASP A 82 11.96 1.53 4.05
C ASP A 82 12.89 2.67 4.49
N ASP A 83 13.07 3.68 3.64
CA ASP A 83 14.00 4.78 3.83
C ASP A 83 13.45 5.91 4.71
N LEU A 84 12.22 5.74 5.24
CA LEU A 84 11.61 6.71 6.17
C LEU A 84 12.50 6.97 7.38
N CYS A 85 13.23 5.96 7.86
CA CYS A 85 14.17 6.08 8.97
C CYS A 85 15.30 7.09 8.68
N ASN A 86 15.64 7.30 7.40
CA ASN A 86 16.69 8.21 6.98
C ASN A 86 16.20 9.64 6.73
N VAL A 87 14.88 9.88 6.79
CA VAL A 87 14.32 11.24 6.63
C VAL A 87 14.88 12.20 7.67
N THR A 88 15.17 11.73 8.88
CA THR A 88 15.78 12.55 9.93
C THR A 88 17.18 13.04 9.59
N ASN A 89 17.88 12.41 8.63
CA ASN A 89 19.19 12.85 8.19
C ASN A 89 19.13 14.21 7.46
N PHE A 90 17.93 14.61 7.00
CA PHE A 90 17.70 15.91 6.34
C PHE A 90 17.23 17.00 7.31
N CYS A 91 16.92 16.65 8.55
CA CYS A 91 16.45 17.57 9.60
C CYS A 91 17.59 17.88 10.59
N SER A 92 17.58 19.05 11.23
CA SER A 92 18.40 19.33 12.41
C SER A 92 17.55 19.27 13.69
N LYS A 93 18.20 19.18 14.86
CA LYS A 93 17.45 19.24 16.14
C LYS A 93 16.79 20.61 16.34
N GLU A 94 17.38 21.67 15.82
CA GLU A 94 16.89 23.04 15.90
C GLU A 94 15.83 23.34 14.82
N ASN A 95 15.89 22.65 13.67
CA ASN A 95 14.90 22.76 12.61
C ASN A 95 14.44 21.38 12.11
N PRO A 96 13.26 20.90 12.55
CA PRO A 96 12.70 19.63 12.13
C PRO A 96 12.15 19.66 10.70
N GLU A 97 12.04 20.85 10.08
CA GLU A 97 11.63 21.00 8.70
C GLU A 97 12.84 20.90 7.77
N TYR A 98 12.62 20.29 6.60
CA TYR A 98 13.64 20.17 5.56
C TYR A 98 12.99 20.40 4.19
N SER A 99 13.76 20.98 3.27
CA SER A 99 13.34 21.23 1.89
C SER A 99 13.97 20.24 0.93
N ALA A 100 13.43 20.17 -0.30
CA ALA A 100 14.08 19.42 -1.38
C ALA A 100 15.53 19.91 -1.65
N ALA A 101 15.81 21.19 -1.41
CA ALA A 101 17.16 21.75 -1.56
C ALA A 101 18.12 21.19 -0.49
N ASP A 102 17.65 21.01 0.75
CA ASP A 102 18.47 20.42 1.83
C ASP A 102 18.82 18.95 1.52
N VAL A 103 17.85 18.20 0.99
CA VAL A 103 18.06 16.82 0.52
C VAL A 103 19.11 16.78 -0.57
N ILE A 104 18.99 17.61 -1.62
CA ILE A 104 19.93 17.64 -2.74
C ILE A 104 21.34 18.01 -2.27
N ARG A 105 21.48 19.02 -1.40
CA ARG A 105 22.77 19.42 -0.84
C ARG A 105 23.44 18.24 -0.11
N ILE A 106 22.71 17.56 0.77
CA ILE A 106 23.23 16.43 1.54
C ILE A 106 23.64 15.26 0.63
N LEU A 107 22.85 14.97 -0.40
CA LEU A 107 23.15 13.87 -1.33
C LEU A 107 24.33 14.15 -2.26
N LEU A 108 24.62 15.42 -2.56
CA LEU A 108 25.65 15.81 -3.53
C LEU A 108 26.97 16.32 -2.91
N GLY A 109 26.99 16.61 -1.60
CA GLY A 109 28.18 17.11 -0.89
C GLY A 109 28.24 18.63 -0.84
#